data_AF-A0A951S585-F1
#
_entry.id   AF-A0A951S585-F1
#
_cell.length_a   1.000
_cell.length_b   1.000
_cell.length_c   1.000
_cell.angle_alpha   90.00
_cell.angle_beta   90.00
_cell.angle_gamma   90.00
#
_symmetry.space_group_name_H-M   'P 1'
#
loop_
_entity.id
_entity.type
_entity.pdbx_description
1 polymer ?
#
loop_
_entity_poly.entity_id
_entity_poly.type
_entity_poly.pdbx_seq_one_letter_code
_entity_poly.pdbx_strand_id
1 'polypeptide(L)'
;MGLLNLFKKKRPLIKGQEEKNPFNYKLEQGLDCDEIPNCYGEFGKTPTNPIPVNGGTGELIYLNSLKNINNQPLLYHRLTITPIQGLEEYVDIYEVVSVDGKLWDILYFHMYHPRNSNKLPSGYQWVKYDKIWSHSPIGLGLNKFLPDFPYNMSEPLKQFQGLLNLVSVYEKHTKGKNFIRPQEHLEKIIHLNNRNNIIGPLAHSISMKYPVQYFINLLQAYDNDTKSFALFCLQLNKKSLTENNLASICKFAFLNDDWKLNEIIIELVNYFDKENTVQSIFAPLVEYLDKHDAKGLIYVLKVAEEDFINGLSYKLIPFLWKLTKHNNASEELIEKCNLISEKILLTMD
;
A
#
# COMPACT_ATOMS: atom_id res chain seq x y z
N MET A 1 11.79 -26.87 -26.54
CA MET A 1 11.91 -25.79 -27.55
C MET A 1 11.59 -24.48 -26.85
N GLY A 2 12.57 -23.58 -26.70
CA GLY A 2 12.52 -22.45 -25.76
C GLY A 2 11.67 -21.26 -26.21
N LEU A 3 11.29 -20.43 -25.22
CA LEU A 3 10.51 -19.18 -25.33
C LEU A 3 10.93 -18.24 -26.50
N LEU A 4 12.19 -18.32 -26.94
CA LEU A 4 12.73 -17.58 -28.09
C LEU A 4 12.05 -17.87 -29.44
N ASN A 5 11.36 -19.01 -29.59
CA ASN A 5 10.64 -19.32 -30.84
C ASN A 5 9.19 -18.80 -30.88
N LEU A 6 8.62 -18.33 -29.76
CA LEU A 6 7.25 -17.80 -29.74
C LEU A 6 7.11 -16.44 -30.45
N PHE A 7 8.20 -15.69 -30.60
CA PHE A 7 8.20 -14.34 -31.17
C PHE A 7 8.80 -14.25 -32.58
N LYS A 8 9.16 -15.39 -33.20
CA LYS A 8 9.81 -15.44 -34.52
C LYS A 8 8.87 -15.69 -35.71
N LYS A 9 7.55 -15.74 -35.53
CA LYS A 9 6.63 -15.75 -36.68
C LYS A 9 6.56 -14.32 -37.26
N LYS A 10 7.47 -14.02 -38.20
CA LYS A 10 7.30 -12.91 -39.15
C LYS A 10 5.91 -13.07 -39.77
N ARG A 11 4.99 -12.15 -39.49
CA ARG A 11 3.78 -12.00 -40.30
C ARG A 11 4.24 -11.69 -41.73
N PRO A 12 3.60 -12.24 -42.78
CA PRO A 12 3.95 -11.89 -44.15
C PRO A 12 3.79 -10.38 -44.33
N LEU A 13 4.86 -9.74 -44.78
CA LEU A 13 4.90 -8.30 -45.09
C LEU A 13 3.95 -8.02 -46.25
N ILE A 14 2.84 -7.34 -45.96
CA ILE A 14 2.05 -6.68 -47.00
C ILE A 14 2.83 -5.41 -47.36
N LYS A 15 3.51 -5.44 -48.52
CA LYS A 15 4.22 -4.27 -49.05
C LYS A 15 3.19 -3.18 -49.36
N GLY A 16 3.35 -1.99 -48.76
CA GLY A 16 2.81 -0.76 -49.35
C GLY A 16 2.24 0.31 -48.43
N GLN A 17 2.09 0.09 -47.12
CA GLN A 17 1.60 1.13 -46.19
C GLN A 17 2.16 0.90 -44.78
N GLU A 18 3.40 1.31 -44.54
CA GLU A 18 3.92 1.48 -43.18
C GLU A 18 3.73 2.95 -42.77
N GLU A 19 2.53 3.29 -42.28
CA GLU A 19 2.50 4.35 -41.27
C GLU A 19 3.34 3.82 -40.11
N LYS A 20 4.58 4.31 -39.98
CA LYS A 20 5.45 3.95 -38.86
C LYS A 20 4.66 4.20 -37.58
N ASN A 21 4.31 3.13 -36.87
CA ASN A 21 3.75 3.25 -35.53
C ASN A 21 4.70 4.18 -34.75
N PRO A 22 4.25 5.34 -34.25
CA PRO A 22 5.13 6.32 -33.61
C PRO A 22 5.91 5.73 -32.42
N PHE A 23 5.42 4.63 -31.85
CA PHE A 23 6.13 3.83 -30.86
C PHE A 23 7.39 3.13 -31.42
N ASN A 24 7.31 2.52 -32.60
CA ASN A 24 8.45 1.82 -33.23
C ASN A 24 9.58 2.80 -33.57
N TYR A 25 9.22 4.02 -33.96
CA TYR A 25 10.20 5.07 -34.23
C TYR A 25 11.03 5.41 -32.98
N LYS A 26 10.39 5.52 -31.80
CA LYS A 26 11.11 5.75 -30.54
C LYS A 26 12.06 4.62 -30.16
N LEU A 27 11.65 3.37 -30.40
CA LEU A 27 12.52 2.21 -30.16
C LEU A 27 13.76 2.20 -31.08
N GLU A 28 13.58 2.56 -32.35
CA GLU A 28 14.67 2.66 -33.33
C GLU A 28 15.68 3.77 -32.98
N GLN A 29 15.22 4.85 -32.34
CA GLN A 29 16.06 5.99 -31.93
C GLN A 29 16.65 5.86 -30.54
N GLY A 30 16.12 4.94 -29.73
CA GLY A 30 16.62 4.66 -28.40
C GLY A 30 18.08 4.24 -28.40
N LEU A 31 18.77 4.52 -27.30
CA LEU A 31 20.16 4.11 -27.14
C LEU A 31 20.27 2.60 -26.90
N ASP A 32 21.10 1.92 -27.67
CA ASP A 32 21.52 0.53 -27.40
C ASP A 32 22.47 0.52 -26.18
N CYS A 33 21.93 0.27 -24.99
CA CYS A 33 22.68 0.31 -23.74
C CYS A 33 22.13 -0.67 -22.71
N ASP A 34 22.98 -1.06 -21.76
CA ASP A 34 22.53 -1.76 -20.54
C ASP A 34 22.13 -0.78 -19.42
N GLU A 35 22.67 0.43 -19.46
CA GLU A 35 22.42 1.53 -18.54
C GLU A 35 22.29 2.82 -19.33
N ILE A 36 21.30 3.65 -18.98
CA ILE A 36 21.10 4.94 -19.62
C ILE A 36 22.19 5.91 -19.13
N PRO A 37 22.91 6.60 -20.03
CA PRO A 37 23.95 7.55 -19.63
C PRO A 37 23.39 8.68 -18.75
N ASN A 38 24.21 9.14 -17.80
CA ASN A 38 23.90 10.25 -16.87
C ASN A 38 22.74 9.99 -15.89
N CYS A 39 22.18 8.78 -15.85
CA CYS A 39 21.30 8.33 -14.78
C CYS A 39 22.08 8.12 -13.47
N TYR A 40 21.39 8.26 -12.33
CA TYR A 40 21.99 8.13 -11.00
C TYR A 40 21.09 7.38 -10.04
N GLY A 41 21.67 6.79 -8.99
CA GLY A 41 20.99 5.90 -8.07
C GLY A 41 21.15 4.43 -8.47
N GLU A 42 20.49 3.55 -7.73
CA GLU A 42 20.65 2.11 -7.89
C GLU A 42 19.92 1.59 -9.14
N PHE A 43 20.65 0.85 -9.98
CA PHE A 43 20.16 0.37 -11.27
C PHE A 43 18.89 -0.46 -11.13
N GLY A 44 17.83 -0.01 -11.79
CA GLY A 44 16.50 -0.60 -11.79
C GLY A 44 15.71 -0.47 -10.49
N LYS A 45 16.28 0.17 -9.46
CA LYS A 45 15.72 0.32 -8.10
C LYS A 45 15.35 1.74 -7.74
N THR A 46 15.81 2.69 -8.53
CA THR A 46 15.40 4.09 -8.44
C THR A 46 14.81 4.52 -9.78
N PRO A 47 13.83 5.44 -9.77
CA PRO A 47 13.23 5.93 -11.01
C PRO A 47 14.24 6.72 -11.86
N THR A 48 15.30 7.24 -11.24
CA THR A 48 16.40 7.99 -11.88
C THR A 48 17.47 7.12 -12.51
N ASN A 49 17.41 5.79 -12.34
CA ASN A 49 18.26 4.82 -13.01
C ASN A 49 17.46 3.58 -13.45
N PRO A 50 16.50 3.75 -14.37
CA PRO A 50 15.60 2.67 -14.79
C PRO A 50 16.29 1.67 -15.73
N ILE A 51 15.69 0.49 -15.87
CA ILE A 51 16.18 -0.59 -16.73
C ILE A 51 15.77 -0.30 -18.18
N PRO A 52 16.73 -0.11 -19.12
CA PRO A 52 16.39 0.09 -20.53
C PRO A 52 15.91 -1.23 -21.17
N VAL A 53 14.73 -1.19 -21.81
CA VAL A 53 14.12 -2.35 -22.47
C VAL A 53 13.42 -2.01 -23.78
N ASN A 54 13.16 -3.05 -24.59
CA ASN A 54 12.47 -2.93 -25.87
C ASN A 54 10.95 -3.06 -25.73
N GLY A 55 10.32 -1.94 -25.42
CA GLY A 55 8.89 -1.79 -25.27
C GLY A 55 8.30 -2.60 -24.11
N GLY A 56 6.97 -2.55 -23.97
CA GLY A 56 6.27 -3.29 -22.91
C GLY A 56 6.44 -4.82 -23.02
N THR A 57 6.74 -5.35 -24.20
CA THR A 57 7.11 -6.78 -24.32
C THR A 57 8.49 -7.05 -23.72
N GLY A 58 9.44 -6.13 -23.90
CA GLY A 58 10.78 -6.19 -23.31
C GLY A 58 10.75 -6.21 -21.78
N GLU A 59 9.88 -5.40 -21.16
CA GLU A 59 9.63 -5.40 -19.71
C GLU A 59 9.23 -6.79 -19.20
N LEU A 60 8.22 -7.40 -19.82
CA LEU A 60 7.73 -8.72 -19.44
C LEU A 60 8.80 -9.80 -19.65
N ILE A 61 9.55 -9.75 -20.76
CA ILE A 61 10.65 -10.70 -21.02
C ILE A 61 11.74 -10.56 -19.95
N TYR A 62 12.11 -9.33 -19.60
CA TYR A 62 13.12 -9.06 -18.59
C TYR A 62 12.67 -9.58 -17.22
N LEU A 63 11.48 -9.19 -16.76
CA LEU A 63 10.90 -9.64 -15.48
C LEU A 63 10.75 -11.16 -15.40
N ASN A 64 10.32 -11.81 -16.48
CA ASN A 64 10.19 -13.27 -16.56
C ASN A 64 11.53 -14.00 -16.49
N SER A 65 12.62 -13.30 -16.78
CA SER A 65 13.97 -13.85 -16.73
C SER A 65 14.63 -13.63 -15.36
N LEU A 66 13.97 -12.95 -14.41
CA LEU A 66 14.49 -12.71 -13.07
C LEU A 66 14.06 -13.75 -12.04
N LYS A 67 14.94 -13.97 -11.08
CA LYS A 67 14.68 -14.62 -9.79
C LYS A 67 15.37 -13.86 -8.68
N ASN A 68 14.90 -14.02 -7.44
CA ASN A 68 15.67 -13.57 -6.29
C ASN A 68 16.93 -14.46 -6.08
N ILE A 69 17.84 -14.01 -5.23
CA ILE A 69 19.07 -14.75 -4.85
C ILE A 69 18.81 -16.15 -4.27
N ASN A 70 17.59 -16.41 -3.75
CA ASN A 70 17.16 -17.71 -3.23
C ASN A 70 16.49 -18.58 -4.30
N ASN A 71 16.72 -18.26 -5.58
CA ASN A 71 16.23 -18.99 -6.75
C ASN A 71 14.69 -19.04 -6.87
N GLN A 72 13.98 -18.12 -6.20
CA GLN A 72 12.53 -18.02 -6.26
C GLN A 72 12.09 -17.18 -7.48
N PRO A 73 11.13 -17.67 -8.29
CA PRO A 73 10.45 -16.87 -9.30
C PRO A 73 9.75 -15.65 -8.71
N LEU A 74 9.48 -14.67 -9.56
CA LEU A 74 8.76 -13.46 -9.19
C LEU A 74 7.31 -13.48 -9.68
N LEU A 75 6.42 -12.90 -8.90
CA LEU A 75 5.14 -12.38 -9.35
C LEU A 75 5.31 -10.88 -9.55
N TYR A 76 4.58 -10.27 -10.47
CA TYR A 76 4.65 -8.82 -10.67
C TYR A 76 3.37 -8.21 -11.26
N HIS A 77 3.19 -6.92 -11.02
CA HIS A 77 2.20 -6.10 -11.72
C HIS A 77 2.79 -4.72 -12.03
N ARG A 78 2.18 -3.97 -12.95
CA ARG A 78 2.58 -2.57 -13.19
C ARG A 78 1.81 -1.66 -12.24
N LEU A 79 2.51 -0.87 -11.44
CA LEU A 79 1.90 0.10 -10.54
C LEU A 79 1.40 1.32 -11.30
N THR A 80 2.32 2.05 -11.95
CA THR A 80 2.04 3.32 -12.64
C THR A 80 3.22 3.73 -13.51
N ILE A 81 3.19 4.97 -13.99
CA ILE A 81 4.29 5.64 -14.67
C ILE A 81 4.68 6.92 -13.95
N THR A 82 5.94 7.33 -14.09
CA THR A 82 6.43 8.58 -13.52
C THR A 82 7.34 9.33 -14.51
N PRO A 83 7.19 10.65 -14.66
CA PRO A 83 8.13 11.45 -15.43
C PRO A 83 9.41 11.66 -14.59
N ILE A 84 10.56 11.66 -15.24
CA ILE A 84 11.85 11.85 -14.57
C ILE A 84 12.64 12.93 -15.27
N GLN A 85 13.14 13.88 -14.49
CA GLN A 85 13.98 14.94 -15.01
C GLN A 85 15.23 14.33 -15.67
N GLY A 86 15.48 14.74 -16.92
CA GLY A 86 16.60 14.21 -17.72
C GLY A 86 16.24 13.03 -18.61
N LEU A 87 15.03 12.47 -18.50
CA LEU A 87 14.48 11.50 -19.45
C LEU A 87 13.31 12.14 -20.19
N GLU A 88 13.28 12.00 -21.52
CA GLU A 88 12.19 12.57 -22.35
C GLU A 88 10.88 11.80 -22.17
N GLU A 89 10.98 10.48 -21.96
CA GLU A 89 9.83 9.62 -21.76
C GLU A 89 9.60 9.23 -20.30
N TYR A 90 8.41 8.67 -20.06
CA TYR A 90 8.01 8.18 -18.76
C TYR A 90 8.72 6.87 -18.40
N VAL A 91 8.95 6.71 -17.10
CA VAL A 91 9.47 5.48 -16.50
C VAL A 91 8.31 4.66 -15.96
N ASP A 92 8.26 3.38 -16.34
CA ASP A 92 7.29 2.41 -15.85
C ASP A 92 7.71 1.86 -14.49
N ILE A 93 6.75 1.74 -13.58
CA ILE A 93 6.97 1.26 -12.22
C ILE A 93 6.27 -0.08 -12.05
N TYR A 94 7.01 -1.11 -11.69
CA TYR A 94 6.49 -2.45 -11.39
C TYR A 94 6.71 -2.79 -9.93
N GLU A 95 5.69 -3.33 -9.28
CA GLU A 95 5.87 -4.04 -8.00
C GLU A 95 6.13 -5.51 -8.30
N VAL A 96 7.08 -6.08 -7.57
CA VAL A 96 7.41 -7.50 -7.66
C VAL A 96 7.40 -8.13 -6.26
N VAL A 97 7.00 -9.40 -6.21
CA VAL A 97 7.11 -10.22 -5.01
C VAL A 97 7.62 -11.60 -5.38
N SER A 98 8.54 -12.18 -4.62
CA SER A 98 8.92 -13.57 -4.86
C SER A 98 7.76 -14.51 -4.53
N VAL A 99 7.67 -15.65 -5.21
CA VAL A 99 6.55 -16.59 -5.00
C VAL A 99 6.46 -17.11 -3.56
N ASP A 100 7.53 -17.07 -2.76
CA ASP A 100 7.53 -17.41 -1.33
C ASP A 100 7.12 -16.25 -0.42
N GLY A 101 6.83 -15.06 -0.97
CA GLY A 101 6.36 -13.88 -0.25
C GLY A 101 7.44 -13.12 0.53
N LYS A 102 8.71 -13.52 0.42
CA LYS A 102 9.80 -13.00 1.26
C LYS A 102 10.50 -11.77 0.69
N LEU A 103 10.61 -11.68 -0.64
CA LEU A 103 11.12 -10.49 -1.31
C LEU A 103 9.94 -9.67 -1.81
N TRP A 104 9.86 -8.41 -1.42
CA TRP A 104 9.00 -7.39 -2.01
C TRP A 104 9.88 -6.27 -2.53
N ASP A 105 9.57 -5.77 -3.73
CA ASP A 105 10.42 -4.78 -4.37
C ASP A 105 9.71 -3.95 -5.43
N ILE A 106 10.33 -2.82 -5.79
CA ILE A 106 9.86 -1.96 -6.88
C ILE A 106 10.97 -1.88 -7.94
N LEU A 107 10.60 -2.16 -9.18
CA LEU A 107 11.49 -2.09 -10.34
C LEU A 107 11.02 -1.01 -11.31
N TYR A 108 11.99 -0.29 -11.88
CA TYR A 108 11.75 0.84 -12.77
C TYR A 108 12.26 0.51 -14.18
N PHE A 109 11.46 0.78 -15.20
CA PHE A 109 11.77 0.45 -16.60
C PHE A 109 11.63 1.68 -17.51
N HIS A 110 12.55 1.79 -18.45
CA HIS A 110 12.46 2.74 -19.55
C HIS A 110 12.33 1.93 -20.84
N MET A 111 11.14 1.94 -21.44
CA MET A 111 10.79 0.99 -22.49
C MET A 111 11.13 1.44 -23.92
N TYR A 112 11.94 2.50 -24.07
CA TYR A 112 12.18 3.18 -25.34
C TYR A 112 13.56 2.85 -25.94
N HIS A 113 14.00 1.59 -25.84
CA HIS A 113 15.31 1.14 -26.29
C HIS A 113 15.24 0.01 -27.34
N PRO A 114 16.23 -0.10 -28.24
CA PRO A 114 16.19 -1.10 -29.31
C PRO A 114 16.34 -2.55 -28.82
N ARG A 115 16.84 -2.76 -27.59
CA ARG A 115 16.97 -4.07 -26.95
C ARG A 115 16.75 -4.01 -25.43
N ASN A 116 16.69 -5.18 -24.82
CA ASN A 116 16.69 -5.32 -23.36
C ASN A 116 18.12 -5.20 -22.80
N SER A 117 18.23 -4.55 -21.64
CA SER A 117 19.43 -4.60 -20.81
C SER A 117 19.78 -6.04 -20.42
N ASN A 118 21.08 -6.35 -20.37
CA ASN A 118 21.66 -7.58 -19.84
C ASN A 118 22.23 -7.40 -18.43
N LYS A 119 22.16 -6.18 -17.88
CA LYS A 119 22.55 -5.89 -16.48
C LYS A 119 21.43 -6.30 -15.54
N LEU A 120 21.76 -6.83 -14.37
CA LEU A 120 20.82 -7.19 -13.30
C LEU A 120 20.71 -6.05 -12.27
N PRO A 121 19.52 -5.80 -11.70
CA PRO A 121 19.39 -5.02 -10.47
C PRO A 121 19.97 -5.83 -9.30
N SER A 122 20.39 -5.15 -8.23
CA SER A 122 20.85 -5.82 -7.01
C SER A 122 19.81 -6.80 -6.48
N GLY A 123 20.27 -7.91 -5.90
CA GLY A 123 19.38 -8.89 -5.27
C GLY A 123 18.67 -9.85 -6.23
N TYR A 124 18.97 -9.79 -7.53
CA TYR A 124 18.45 -10.73 -8.52
C TYR A 124 19.52 -11.56 -9.22
N GLN A 125 19.05 -12.63 -9.84
CA GLN A 125 19.80 -13.51 -10.70
C GLN A 125 18.97 -13.84 -11.94
N TRP A 126 19.65 -14.09 -13.06
CA TRP A 126 19.00 -14.65 -14.24
C TRP A 126 18.49 -16.06 -13.97
N VAL A 127 17.33 -16.39 -14.55
CA VAL A 127 16.86 -17.77 -14.64
C VAL A 127 17.90 -18.60 -15.42
N LYS A 128 18.59 -19.50 -14.72
CA LYS A 128 19.41 -20.52 -15.37
C LYS A 128 18.50 -21.52 -16.06
N TYR A 129 18.51 -21.55 -17.40
CA TYR A 129 17.75 -22.53 -18.17
C TYR A 129 18.45 -23.90 -18.10
N ASP A 130 17.91 -24.84 -17.33
CA ASP A 130 18.36 -26.23 -17.35
C ASP A 130 17.50 -27.04 -18.32
N LYS A 131 18.08 -27.42 -19.47
CA LYS A 131 17.41 -28.17 -20.56
C LYS A 131 16.81 -29.51 -20.11
N ILE A 132 17.29 -30.11 -19.02
CA ILE A 132 16.89 -31.44 -18.57
C ILE A 132 15.82 -31.35 -17.46
N TRP A 133 15.88 -30.30 -16.64
CA TRP A 133 15.05 -30.18 -15.42
C TRP A 133 14.02 -29.04 -15.44
N SER A 134 13.81 -28.38 -16.58
CA SER A 134 12.94 -27.20 -16.80
C SER A 134 11.47 -27.33 -16.34
N HIS A 135 11.22 -27.44 -15.05
CA HIS A 135 9.93 -27.19 -14.42
C HIS A 135 9.85 -25.70 -14.08
N SER A 136 9.79 -24.90 -15.15
CA SER A 136 9.38 -23.50 -15.23
C SER A 136 9.51 -22.65 -13.95
N PRO A 137 10.60 -21.91 -13.78
CA PRO A 137 10.55 -20.70 -12.98
C PRO A 137 10.22 -19.52 -13.90
N ILE A 138 8.99 -19.50 -14.37
CA ILE A 138 8.45 -18.36 -15.11
C ILE A 138 8.09 -17.29 -14.06
N GLY A 139 8.58 -16.07 -14.26
CA GLY A 139 7.95 -14.91 -13.63
C GLY A 139 6.50 -14.81 -14.09
N LEU A 140 5.57 -14.47 -13.21
CA LEU A 140 4.15 -14.42 -13.57
C LEU A 140 3.62 -13.04 -13.24
N GLY A 141 3.13 -12.32 -14.24
CA GLY A 141 2.67 -10.98 -13.96
C GLY A 141 1.88 -10.30 -15.04
N LEU A 142 1.50 -9.07 -14.72
CA LEU A 142 0.60 -8.24 -15.50
C LEU A 142 1.30 -6.91 -15.83
N ASN A 143 1.06 -6.37 -17.01
CA ASN A 143 1.49 -5.03 -17.41
C ASN A 143 0.48 -3.93 -17.01
N LYS A 144 -0.40 -4.24 -16.04
CA LYS A 144 -1.44 -3.35 -15.53
C LYS A 144 -1.53 -3.46 -14.02
N PHE A 145 -2.09 -2.43 -13.39
CA PHE A 145 -2.31 -2.40 -11.96
C PHE A 145 -3.34 -3.44 -11.54
N LEU A 146 -3.02 -4.15 -10.46
CA LEU A 146 -3.89 -5.12 -9.82
C LEU A 146 -3.97 -4.75 -8.33
N PRO A 147 -5.10 -4.16 -7.87
CA PRO A 147 -5.23 -3.61 -6.53
C PRO A 147 -4.95 -4.59 -5.38
N ASP A 148 -5.30 -5.86 -5.55
CA ASP A 148 -5.06 -6.89 -4.56
C ASP A 148 -3.84 -7.75 -4.86
N PHE A 149 -2.90 -7.28 -5.67
CA PHE A 149 -1.69 -8.04 -6.00
C PHE A 149 -0.95 -8.54 -4.73
N PRO A 150 -0.45 -9.80 -4.73
CA PRO A 150 -0.51 -10.80 -5.81
C PRO A 150 -1.72 -11.74 -5.73
N TYR A 151 -2.78 -11.38 -5.02
CA TYR A 151 -4.01 -12.16 -4.97
C TYR A 151 -4.77 -12.06 -6.31
N ASN A 152 -5.64 -13.05 -6.57
CA ASN A 152 -6.58 -13.06 -7.69
C ASN A 152 -5.96 -12.87 -9.09
N MET A 153 -4.68 -13.24 -9.27
CA MET A 153 -4.04 -13.19 -10.58
C MET A 153 -4.55 -14.27 -11.55
N SER A 154 -5.22 -15.34 -11.06
CA SER A 154 -5.75 -16.41 -11.92
C SER A 154 -6.64 -15.86 -13.03
N GLU A 155 -7.55 -14.93 -12.72
CA GLU A 155 -8.49 -14.36 -13.69
C GLU A 155 -7.80 -13.56 -14.80
N PRO A 156 -7.00 -12.52 -14.50
CA PRO A 156 -6.30 -11.78 -15.55
C PRO A 156 -5.27 -12.64 -16.30
N LEU A 157 -4.74 -13.71 -15.70
CA LEU A 157 -3.87 -14.65 -16.41
C LEU A 157 -4.62 -15.52 -17.44
N LYS A 158 -5.95 -15.64 -17.35
CA LYS A 158 -6.74 -16.38 -18.34
C LYS A 158 -6.66 -15.78 -19.74
N GLN A 159 -6.37 -14.47 -19.86
CA GLN A 159 -6.17 -13.82 -21.17
C GLN A 159 -4.98 -14.41 -21.95
N PHE A 160 -4.09 -15.12 -21.28
CA PHE A 160 -2.94 -15.81 -21.88
C PHE A 160 -3.19 -17.32 -22.08
N GLN A 161 -4.43 -17.80 -21.87
CA GLN A 161 -4.79 -19.20 -22.12
C GLN A 161 -4.49 -19.59 -23.56
N GLY A 162 -3.89 -20.77 -23.75
CA GLY A 162 -3.48 -21.31 -25.06
C GLY A 162 -2.00 -21.11 -25.41
N LEU A 163 -1.28 -20.23 -24.71
CA LEU A 163 0.18 -20.08 -24.85
C LEU A 163 0.94 -20.97 -23.87
N LEU A 164 0.51 -20.98 -22.60
CA LEU A 164 1.04 -21.77 -21.49
C LEU A 164 -0.06 -21.96 -20.42
N ASN A 165 0.05 -22.98 -19.57
CA ASN A 165 -0.89 -23.17 -18.45
C ASN A 165 -0.54 -22.27 -17.25
N LEU A 166 -0.49 -20.96 -17.47
CA LEU A 166 -0.01 -19.97 -16.48
C LEU A 166 -0.85 -19.93 -15.21
N VAL A 167 -2.17 -20.15 -15.32
CA VAL A 167 -3.07 -20.22 -14.16
C VAL A 167 -2.66 -21.36 -13.22
N SER A 168 -2.45 -22.56 -13.76
CA SER A 168 -2.01 -23.71 -12.93
C SER A 168 -0.65 -23.49 -12.30
N VAL A 169 0.28 -22.81 -13.01
CA VAL A 169 1.61 -22.51 -12.48
C VAL A 169 1.50 -21.49 -11.35
N TYR A 170 0.73 -20.41 -11.54
CA TYR A 170 0.44 -19.44 -10.49
C TYR A 170 -0.13 -20.13 -9.25
N GLU A 171 -1.23 -20.87 -9.40
CA GLU A 171 -1.91 -21.53 -8.29
C GLU A 171 -1.00 -22.53 -7.58
N LYS A 172 -0.19 -23.30 -8.32
CA LYS A 172 0.81 -24.21 -7.73
C LYS A 172 1.81 -23.47 -6.84
N HIS A 173 2.24 -22.28 -7.24
CA HIS A 173 3.25 -21.52 -6.52
C HIS A 173 2.69 -20.63 -5.40
N THR A 174 1.41 -20.25 -5.44
CA THR A 174 0.80 -19.31 -4.49
C THR A 174 -0.18 -19.93 -3.51
N LYS A 175 -0.66 -21.16 -3.77
CA LYS A 175 -1.62 -21.83 -2.88
C LYS A 175 -1.13 -21.91 -1.43
N GLY A 176 -1.97 -21.44 -0.51
CA GLY A 176 -1.72 -21.47 0.93
C GLY A 176 -0.70 -20.43 1.42
N LYS A 177 -0.22 -19.53 0.55
CA LYS A 177 0.71 -18.47 0.94
C LYS A 177 -0.04 -17.19 1.29
N ASN A 178 0.49 -16.50 2.29
CA ASN A 178 0.01 -15.19 2.70
C ASN A 178 1.01 -14.13 2.25
N PHE A 179 0.56 -13.25 1.36
CA PHE A 179 1.34 -12.16 0.80
C PHE A 179 0.95 -10.86 1.50
N ILE A 180 1.70 -10.52 2.54
CA ILE A 180 1.59 -9.23 3.24
C ILE A 180 2.82 -8.41 2.90
N ARG A 181 2.60 -7.21 2.34
CA ARG A 181 3.67 -6.24 2.08
C ARG A 181 4.35 -5.89 3.40
N PRO A 182 5.68 -5.80 3.47
CA PRO A 182 6.36 -5.11 4.56
C PRO A 182 5.88 -3.65 4.65
N GLN A 183 5.87 -3.08 5.85
CA GLN A 183 5.39 -1.70 6.06
C GLN A 183 6.17 -0.70 5.22
N GLU A 184 7.51 -0.75 5.30
CA GLU A 184 8.42 0.09 4.50
C GLU A 184 8.16 -0.01 2.99
N HIS A 185 7.73 -1.18 2.52
CA HIS A 185 7.43 -1.39 1.10
C HIS A 185 6.09 -0.76 0.71
N LEU A 186 5.07 -0.88 1.57
CA LEU A 186 3.79 -0.21 1.34
C LEU A 186 3.93 1.31 1.41
N GLU A 187 4.74 1.83 2.33
CA GLU A 187 5.08 3.26 2.42
C GLU A 187 5.66 3.77 1.10
N LYS A 188 6.62 3.05 0.50
CA LYS A 188 7.16 3.40 -0.83
C LYS A 188 6.06 3.51 -1.90
N ILE A 189 5.05 2.63 -1.88
CA ILE A 189 3.93 2.68 -2.82
C ILE A 189 3.03 3.89 -2.54
N ILE A 190 2.77 4.18 -1.27
CA ILE A 190 1.98 5.34 -0.84
C ILE A 190 2.65 6.65 -1.29
N HIS A 191 3.97 6.69 -1.36
CA HIS A 191 4.74 7.88 -1.75
C HIS A 191 5.04 8.00 -3.25
N LEU A 192 4.44 7.15 -4.10
CA LEU A 192 4.64 7.27 -5.55
C LEU A 192 4.01 8.54 -6.12
N ASN A 193 4.74 9.20 -7.01
CA ASN A 193 4.19 10.27 -7.85
C ASN A 193 3.10 9.67 -8.76
N ASN A 194 1.90 10.26 -8.78
CA ASN A 194 0.68 9.77 -9.47
C ASN A 194 -0.09 8.63 -8.78
N ARG A 195 -0.10 8.60 -7.45
CA ARG A 195 -0.77 7.57 -6.63
C ARG A 195 -2.31 7.58 -6.65
N ASN A 196 -2.96 8.63 -7.16
CA ASN A 196 -4.41 8.82 -6.99
C ASN A 196 -5.25 7.63 -7.50
N ASN A 197 -4.82 7.01 -8.60
CA ASN A 197 -5.51 5.85 -9.19
C ASN A 197 -5.11 4.50 -8.53
N ILE A 198 -4.12 4.50 -7.66
CA ILE A 198 -3.59 3.31 -6.97
C ILE A 198 -4.17 3.21 -5.58
N ILE A 199 -4.14 4.30 -4.80
CA ILE A 199 -4.33 4.27 -3.35
C ILE A 199 -5.74 3.83 -2.95
N GLY A 200 -6.77 4.40 -3.57
CA GLY A 200 -8.15 4.04 -3.28
C GLY A 200 -8.41 2.54 -3.51
N PRO A 201 -8.18 2.02 -4.74
CA PRO A 201 -8.39 0.61 -5.02
C PRO A 201 -7.50 -0.32 -4.18
N LEU A 202 -6.23 0.05 -3.94
CA LEU A 202 -5.31 -0.69 -3.08
C LEU A 202 -5.89 -0.82 -1.66
N ALA A 203 -6.29 0.29 -1.06
CA ALA A 203 -6.87 0.32 0.29
C ALA A 203 -8.12 -0.56 0.39
N HIS A 204 -9.07 -0.45 -0.56
CA HIS A 204 -10.25 -1.32 -0.62
C HIS A 204 -9.91 -2.80 -0.70
N SER A 205 -8.85 -3.13 -1.44
CA SER A 205 -8.46 -4.50 -1.69
C SER A 205 -7.75 -5.14 -0.51
N ILE A 206 -6.84 -4.41 0.13
CA ILE A 206 -6.01 -4.95 1.21
C ILE A 206 -6.67 -4.83 2.58
N SER A 207 -7.57 -3.87 2.80
CA SER A 207 -8.26 -3.68 4.09
C SER A 207 -8.98 -4.94 4.57
N MET A 208 -9.54 -5.72 3.64
CA MET A 208 -10.27 -6.96 3.91
C MET A 208 -9.37 -8.21 3.92
N LYS A 209 -8.13 -8.10 3.44
CA LYS A 209 -7.19 -9.24 3.32
C LYS A 209 -6.12 -9.23 4.40
N TYR A 210 -5.70 -8.06 4.86
CA TYR A 210 -4.63 -7.94 5.84
C TYR A 210 -5.22 -7.91 7.26
N PRO A 211 -4.46 -8.39 8.26
CA PRO A 211 -4.88 -8.28 9.66
C PRO A 211 -5.07 -6.82 10.07
N VAL A 212 -6.10 -6.52 10.88
CA VAL A 212 -6.33 -5.17 11.43
C VAL A 212 -5.07 -4.60 12.09
N GLN A 213 -4.32 -5.44 12.83
CA GLN A 213 -3.09 -5.04 13.51
C GLN A 213 -2.03 -4.48 12.55
N TYR A 214 -2.01 -4.93 11.30
CA TYR A 214 -1.09 -4.40 10.29
C TYR A 214 -1.31 -2.90 10.05
N PHE A 215 -2.58 -2.47 9.95
CA PHE A 215 -2.93 -1.07 9.75
C PHE A 215 -2.74 -0.24 11.02
N ILE A 216 -3.00 -0.81 12.20
CA ILE A 216 -2.69 -0.13 13.48
C ILE A 216 -1.19 0.17 13.57
N ASN A 217 -0.33 -0.79 13.19
CA ASN A 217 1.10 -0.57 13.20
C ASN A 217 1.52 0.51 12.17
N LEU A 218 0.83 0.66 11.04
CA LEU A 218 1.12 1.71 10.06
C LEU A 218 0.76 3.12 10.56
N LEU A 219 -0.13 3.25 11.54
CA LEU A 219 -0.38 4.56 12.16
C LEU A 219 0.90 5.13 12.77
N GLN A 220 1.83 4.28 13.22
CA GLN A 220 3.11 4.68 13.79
C GLN A 220 4.11 5.24 12.76
N ALA A 221 3.78 5.23 11.46
CA ALA A 221 4.61 5.83 10.43
C ALA A 221 4.88 7.32 10.71
N TYR A 222 6.02 7.83 10.24
CA TYR A 222 6.40 9.23 10.46
C TYR A 222 5.56 10.20 9.63
N ASP A 223 5.11 9.80 8.46
CA ASP A 223 4.43 10.67 7.50
C ASP A 223 2.90 10.57 7.56
N ASN A 224 2.23 11.67 7.22
CA ASN A 224 0.77 11.77 7.32
C ASN A 224 0.02 11.02 6.22
N ASP A 225 0.65 10.75 5.08
CA ASP A 225 0.01 10.06 3.96
C ASP A 225 -0.19 8.57 4.30
N THR A 226 0.83 7.95 4.90
CA THR A 226 0.78 6.58 5.40
C THR A 226 -0.23 6.44 6.53
N LYS A 227 -0.26 7.40 7.47
CA LYS A 227 -1.30 7.44 8.53
C LYS A 227 -2.70 7.54 7.93
N SER A 228 -2.91 8.46 6.99
CA SER A 228 -4.20 8.66 6.33
C SER A 228 -4.64 7.40 5.57
N PHE A 229 -3.71 6.74 4.90
CA PHE A 229 -3.95 5.46 4.21
C PHE A 229 -4.38 4.36 5.19
N ALA A 230 -3.66 4.22 6.31
CA ALA A 230 -3.95 3.23 7.33
C ALA A 230 -5.33 3.44 7.95
N LEU A 231 -5.69 4.69 8.26
CA LEU A 231 -7.01 5.05 8.75
C LEU A 231 -8.12 4.71 7.76
N PHE A 232 -7.91 5.04 6.49
CA PHE A 232 -8.87 4.71 5.45
C PHE A 232 -9.09 3.20 5.36
N CYS A 233 -8.03 2.39 5.47
CA CYS A 233 -8.16 0.93 5.52
C CYS A 233 -8.93 0.45 6.78
N LEU A 234 -8.68 1.03 7.94
CA LEU A 234 -9.38 0.70 9.19
C LEU A 234 -10.87 1.06 9.10
N GLN A 235 -11.23 2.21 8.52
CA GLN A 235 -12.62 2.60 8.26
C GLN A 235 -13.33 1.61 7.33
N LEU A 236 -12.68 1.21 6.23
CA LEU A 236 -13.23 0.24 5.29
C LEU A 236 -13.48 -1.13 5.94
N ASN A 237 -12.63 -1.53 6.90
CA ASN A 237 -12.76 -2.77 7.64
C ASN A 237 -13.25 -2.58 9.09
N LYS A 238 -14.07 -1.55 9.34
CA LYS A 238 -14.54 -1.21 10.70
C LYS A 238 -15.26 -2.36 11.41
N LYS A 239 -15.92 -3.26 10.67
CA LYS A 239 -16.61 -4.44 11.20
C LYS A 239 -15.69 -5.45 11.87
N SER A 240 -14.40 -5.47 11.51
CA SER A 240 -13.41 -6.39 12.09
C SER A 240 -12.64 -5.77 13.26
N LEU A 241 -12.89 -4.50 13.61
CA LEU A 241 -12.23 -3.88 14.76
C LEU A 241 -12.83 -4.42 16.05
N THR A 242 -11.96 -4.67 17.02
CA THR A 242 -12.32 -5.01 18.41
C THR A 242 -12.13 -3.79 19.32
N GLU A 243 -12.70 -3.84 20.52
CA GLU A 243 -12.48 -2.82 21.56
C GLU A 243 -10.98 -2.54 21.82
N ASN A 244 -10.15 -3.59 21.87
CA ASN A 244 -8.70 -3.45 22.03
C ASN A 244 -8.04 -2.72 20.85
N ASN A 245 -8.55 -2.91 19.64
CA ASN A 245 -8.07 -2.18 18.47
C ASN A 245 -8.42 -0.70 18.57
N LEU A 246 -9.66 -0.37 18.96
CA LEU A 246 -10.11 1.01 19.16
C LEU A 246 -9.29 1.72 20.24
N ALA A 247 -9.05 1.06 21.38
CA ALA A 247 -8.20 1.57 22.45
C ALA A 247 -6.78 1.93 21.95
N SER A 248 -6.20 1.06 21.10
CA SER A 248 -4.87 1.27 20.52
C SER A 248 -4.84 2.45 19.54
N ILE A 249 -5.85 2.57 18.68
CA ILE A 249 -6.00 3.68 17.72
C ILE A 249 -6.18 4.99 18.47
N CYS A 250 -7.03 5.02 19.50
CA CYS A 250 -7.27 6.17 20.36
C CYS A 250 -5.99 6.63 21.05
N LYS A 251 -5.27 5.69 21.71
CA LYS A 251 -3.99 5.99 22.36
C LYS A 251 -3.00 6.63 21.39
N PHE A 252 -2.90 6.08 20.17
CA PHE A 252 -2.01 6.64 19.15
C PHE A 252 -2.40 8.07 18.77
N ALA A 253 -3.68 8.34 18.53
CA ALA A 253 -4.13 9.66 18.10
C ALA A 253 -3.94 10.74 19.14
N PHE A 254 -4.29 10.43 20.38
CA PHE A 254 -4.10 11.35 21.48
C PHE A 254 -2.62 11.69 21.63
N LEU A 255 -1.72 10.71 21.61
CA LEU A 255 -0.26 10.94 21.70
C LEU A 255 0.34 11.82 20.60
N ASN A 256 -0.34 11.97 19.45
CA ASN A 256 0.20 12.70 18.30
C ASN A 256 -0.47 14.06 18.05
N ASP A 257 -1.48 14.45 18.84
CA ASP A 257 -2.27 15.69 18.69
C ASP A 257 -2.76 15.93 17.24
N ASP A 258 -3.10 14.86 16.51
CA ASP A 258 -3.51 14.93 15.11
C ASP A 258 -5.04 15.03 15.01
N TRP A 259 -5.54 16.23 14.68
CA TRP A 259 -6.97 16.53 14.64
C TRP A 259 -7.74 15.76 13.56
N LYS A 260 -7.12 15.45 12.41
CA LYS A 260 -7.79 14.67 11.33
C LYS A 260 -7.97 13.23 11.76
N LEU A 261 -6.97 12.71 12.45
CA LEU A 261 -7.00 11.39 13.04
C LEU A 261 -8.06 11.30 14.15
N ASN A 262 -8.24 12.37 14.95
CA ASN A 262 -9.31 12.46 15.93
C ASN A 262 -10.72 12.44 15.30
N GLU A 263 -10.94 13.12 14.17
CA GLU A 263 -12.23 13.08 13.43
C GLU A 263 -12.60 11.66 12.99
N ILE A 264 -11.65 10.95 12.38
CA ILE A 264 -11.85 9.59 11.90
C ILE A 264 -12.11 8.63 13.06
N ILE A 265 -11.44 8.83 14.19
CA ILE A 265 -11.67 8.03 15.39
C ILE A 265 -13.09 8.23 15.90
N ILE A 266 -13.58 9.45 15.98
CA ILE A 266 -14.96 9.70 16.43
C ILE A 266 -15.96 8.96 15.53
N GLU A 267 -15.76 9.00 14.21
CA GLU A 267 -16.59 8.23 13.29
C GLU A 267 -16.54 6.71 13.58
N LEU A 268 -15.35 6.17 13.86
CA LEU A 268 -15.18 4.78 14.24
C LEU A 268 -15.84 4.47 15.58
N VAL A 269 -15.68 5.31 16.60
CA VAL A 269 -16.27 5.13 17.93
C VAL A 269 -17.79 5.13 17.86
N ASN A 270 -18.38 6.05 17.10
CA ASN A 270 -19.83 6.13 16.90
C ASN A 270 -20.42 4.89 16.22
N TYR A 271 -19.60 4.08 15.54
CA TYR A 271 -20.02 2.82 14.94
C TYR A 271 -20.16 1.67 15.96
N PHE A 272 -19.44 1.72 17.08
CA PHE A 272 -19.45 0.67 18.09
C PHE A 272 -20.45 0.99 19.21
N ASP A 273 -21.17 -0.04 19.68
CA ASP A 273 -22.27 0.10 20.65
C ASP A 273 -21.81 0.80 21.94
N LYS A 274 -22.68 1.68 22.46
CA LYS A 274 -22.27 2.90 23.19
C LYS A 274 -21.73 2.67 24.60
N GLU A 275 -21.96 1.53 25.27
CA GLU A 275 -21.53 1.34 26.68
C GLU A 275 -20.13 0.74 26.86
N ASN A 276 -19.82 -0.40 26.23
CA ASN A 276 -18.54 -1.10 26.45
C ASN A 276 -17.38 -0.43 25.68
N THR A 277 -17.69 0.13 24.51
CA THR A 277 -16.73 0.86 23.68
C THR A 277 -16.22 2.10 24.38
N VAL A 278 -17.11 2.81 25.08
CA VAL A 278 -16.80 3.95 25.92
C VAL A 278 -15.72 3.56 26.94
N GLN A 279 -15.92 2.53 27.77
CA GLN A 279 -14.94 2.17 28.80
C GLN A 279 -13.55 1.80 28.25
N SER A 280 -13.49 1.07 27.14
CA SER A 280 -12.23 0.66 26.50
C SER A 280 -11.46 1.82 25.85
N ILE A 281 -12.16 2.86 25.38
CA ILE A 281 -11.57 4.10 24.87
C ILE A 281 -11.16 5.03 26.01
N PHE A 282 -11.94 5.05 27.09
CA PHE A 282 -11.75 6.00 28.19
C PHE A 282 -10.51 5.71 29.02
N ALA A 283 -10.16 4.46 29.31
CA ALA A 283 -8.98 4.18 30.14
C ALA A 283 -7.66 4.69 29.50
N PRO A 284 -7.37 4.45 28.21
CA PRO A 284 -6.20 5.03 27.54
C PRO A 284 -6.25 6.57 27.42
N LEU A 285 -7.43 7.14 27.16
CA LEU A 285 -7.66 8.58 27.08
C LEU A 285 -7.39 9.26 28.43
N VAL A 286 -7.88 8.68 29.52
CA VAL A 286 -7.65 9.15 30.89
C VAL A 286 -6.16 9.10 31.25
N GLU A 287 -5.46 8.01 30.92
CA GLU A 287 -4.00 7.91 31.14
C GLU A 287 -3.21 8.95 30.33
N TYR A 288 -3.65 9.25 29.10
CA TYR A 288 -3.06 10.28 28.25
C TYR A 288 -3.27 11.69 28.82
N LEU A 289 -4.50 12.02 29.25
CA LEU A 289 -4.86 13.33 29.79
C LEU A 289 -4.21 13.63 31.13
N ASP A 290 -3.80 12.60 31.88
CA ASP A 290 -3.01 12.83 33.08
C ASP A 290 -1.59 13.34 32.74
N LYS A 291 -1.06 12.95 31.57
CA LYS A 291 0.31 13.23 31.11
C LYS A 291 0.43 14.42 30.16
N HIS A 292 -0.64 14.81 29.44
CA HIS A 292 -0.61 15.81 28.38
C HIS A 292 -1.81 16.77 28.42
N ASP A 293 -1.58 18.00 27.94
CA ASP A 293 -2.55 19.10 27.99
C ASP A 293 -3.88 18.76 27.28
N ALA A 294 -4.97 19.26 27.88
CA ALA A 294 -6.40 19.02 27.75
C ALA A 294 -7.04 18.94 26.34
N LYS A 295 -6.32 19.25 25.27
CA LYS A 295 -6.90 19.58 23.95
C LYS A 295 -7.68 18.43 23.29
N GLY A 296 -7.23 17.18 23.46
CA GLY A 296 -7.92 16.01 22.91
C GLY A 296 -9.28 15.75 23.58
N LEU A 297 -9.40 15.95 24.90
CA LEU A 297 -10.68 15.75 25.60
C LEU A 297 -11.69 16.84 25.25
N ILE A 298 -11.25 18.08 25.03
CA ILE A 298 -12.12 19.18 24.59
C ILE A 298 -12.86 18.82 23.30
N TYR A 299 -12.16 18.21 22.35
CA TYR A 299 -12.77 17.83 21.07
C TYR A 299 -13.72 16.62 21.21
N VAL A 300 -13.32 15.58 21.95
CA VAL A 300 -14.19 14.44 22.27
C VAL A 300 -15.47 14.90 22.96
N LEU A 301 -15.36 15.79 23.96
CA LEU A 301 -16.51 16.36 24.66
C LEU A 301 -17.35 17.27 23.76
N LYS A 302 -16.75 17.94 22.75
CA LYS A 302 -17.49 18.78 21.79
C LYS A 302 -18.39 17.96 20.87
N VAL A 303 -17.93 16.80 20.42
CA VAL A 303 -18.62 15.99 19.38
C VAL A 303 -19.45 14.84 19.97
N ALA A 304 -19.23 14.47 21.22
CA ALA A 304 -20.04 13.47 21.93
C ALA A 304 -21.53 13.85 22.01
N GLU A 305 -22.41 12.97 21.54
CA GLU A 305 -23.87 13.05 21.73
C GLU A 305 -24.28 12.77 23.20
N GLU A 306 -25.49 13.13 23.61
CA GLU A 306 -25.97 12.93 25.00
C GLU A 306 -25.90 11.46 25.47
N ASP A 307 -26.10 10.48 24.59
CA ASP A 307 -26.00 9.06 24.95
C ASP A 307 -24.57 8.64 25.30
N PHE A 308 -23.56 9.29 24.69
CA PHE A 308 -22.15 9.04 24.99
C PHE A 308 -21.79 9.54 26.40
N ILE A 309 -22.47 10.60 26.86
CA ILE A 309 -22.32 11.18 28.20
C ILE A 309 -22.87 10.23 29.28
N ASN A 310 -23.96 9.52 28.99
CA ASN A 310 -24.62 8.63 29.95
C ASN A 310 -23.82 7.35 30.25
N GLY A 311 -22.91 6.92 29.36
CA GLY A 311 -22.00 5.80 29.59
C GLY A 311 -20.71 6.16 30.34
N LEU A 312 -20.49 7.43 30.67
CA LEU A 312 -19.25 7.90 31.28
C LEU A 312 -19.12 7.45 32.74
N SER A 313 -18.04 6.76 33.07
CA SER A 313 -17.72 6.35 34.43
C SER A 313 -17.39 7.55 35.33
N TYR A 314 -17.79 7.49 36.61
CA TYR A 314 -17.37 8.42 37.68
C TYR A 314 -15.86 8.68 37.75
N LYS A 315 -15.03 7.76 37.22
CA LYS A 315 -13.58 7.91 37.10
C LYS A 315 -13.15 9.11 36.24
N LEU A 316 -14.05 9.69 35.46
CA LEU A 316 -13.80 10.90 34.64
C LEU A 316 -13.97 12.22 35.40
N ILE A 317 -14.71 12.23 36.51
CA ILE A 317 -14.99 13.47 37.27
C ILE A 317 -13.69 14.22 37.65
N PRO A 318 -12.63 13.55 38.17
CA PRO A 318 -11.38 14.25 38.49
C PRO A 318 -10.73 14.93 37.27
N PHE A 319 -10.89 14.37 36.08
CA PHE A 319 -10.30 14.88 34.84
C PHE A 319 -11.10 16.05 34.26
N LEU A 320 -12.43 15.94 34.25
CA LEU A 320 -13.33 17.04 33.89
C LEU A 320 -13.07 18.26 34.80
N TRP A 321 -12.82 18.02 36.08
CA TRP A 321 -12.51 19.08 37.03
C TRP A 321 -11.09 19.66 36.89
N LYS A 322 -10.12 18.85 36.41
CA LYS A 322 -8.77 19.33 36.04
C LYS A 322 -8.83 20.23 34.81
N LEU A 323 -9.71 19.89 33.85
CA LEU A 323 -9.97 20.66 32.63
C LEU A 323 -10.61 22.02 32.87
N THR A 324 -11.62 22.10 33.75
CA THR A 324 -12.26 23.38 34.09
C THR A 324 -11.31 24.35 34.79
N LYS A 325 -10.23 23.83 35.38
CA LYS A 325 -9.18 24.61 36.05
C LYS A 325 -7.98 24.92 35.14
N HIS A 326 -8.00 24.49 33.88
CA HIS A 326 -6.92 24.78 32.95
C HIS A 326 -6.99 26.23 32.46
N ASN A 327 -5.88 26.98 32.51
CA ASN A 327 -5.83 28.43 32.29
C ASN A 327 -6.31 28.91 30.89
N ASN A 328 -6.51 27.99 29.94
CA ASN A 328 -6.97 28.27 28.58
C ASN A 328 -8.33 27.63 28.23
N ALA A 329 -9.10 27.16 29.23
CA ALA A 329 -10.43 26.59 28.99
C ALA A 329 -11.44 27.69 28.63
N SER A 330 -12.19 27.51 27.54
CA SER A 330 -13.29 28.43 27.19
C SER A 330 -14.48 28.27 28.14
N GLU A 331 -15.28 29.32 28.34
CA GLU A 331 -16.51 29.23 29.17
C GLU A 331 -17.45 28.12 28.69
N GLU A 332 -17.63 27.98 27.38
CA GLU A 332 -18.43 26.92 26.75
C GLU A 332 -17.95 25.51 27.15
N LEU A 333 -16.63 25.31 27.24
CA LEU A 333 -16.05 24.03 27.65
C LEU A 333 -16.26 23.78 29.14
N ILE A 334 -16.12 24.82 29.97
CA ILE A 334 -16.32 24.73 31.41
C ILE A 334 -17.76 24.33 31.72
N GLU A 335 -18.72 25.00 31.07
CA GLU A 335 -20.15 24.70 31.18
C GLU A 335 -20.46 23.25 30.77
N LYS A 336 -19.90 22.80 29.63
CA LYS A 336 -20.08 21.42 29.16
C LYS A 336 -19.48 20.39 30.11
N CYS A 337 -18.29 20.65 30.68
CA CYS A 337 -17.66 19.74 31.66
C CYS A 337 -18.47 19.65 32.96
N ASN A 338 -19.03 20.77 33.42
CA ASN A 338 -19.86 20.80 34.62
C ASN A 338 -21.18 20.05 34.40
N LEU A 339 -21.85 20.28 33.27
CA LEU A 339 -23.09 19.58 32.91
C LEU A 339 -22.88 18.06 32.82
N ILE A 340 -21.76 17.64 32.24
CA ILE A 340 -21.39 16.21 32.15
C ILE A 340 -21.10 15.64 33.54
N SER A 341 -20.36 16.37 34.39
CA SER A 341 -20.05 15.94 35.75
C SER A 341 -21.31 15.79 36.61
N GLU A 342 -22.25 16.72 36.50
CA GLU A 342 -23.55 16.64 37.18
C GLU A 342 -24.36 15.44 36.70
N LYS A 343 -24.44 15.21 35.37
CA LYS A 343 -25.14 14.02 34.83
C LYS A 343 -24.53 12.71 35.32
N ILE A 344 -23.20 12.59 35.36
CA ILE A 344 -22.52 11.40 35.90
C ILE A 344 -22.84 11.22 37.39
N LEU A 345 -22.82 12.30 38.18
CA LEU A 345 -23.14 12.24 39.61
C LEU A 345 -24.60 11.83 39.86
N LEU A 346 -25.52 12.23 38.98
CA LEU A 346 -26.95 11.89 39.08
C LEU A 346 -27.27 10.44 38.69
N THR A 347 -26.38 9.75 37.97
CA THR A 347 -26.54 8.33 37.60
C THR A 347 -25.80 7.38 38.56
N MET A 348 -25.10 7.92 39.56
CA MET A 348 -24.48 7.17 40.66
C MET A 348 -25.50 6.91 41.77
N ASP A 349 -26.33 5.88 41.61
CA ASP A 349 -27.04 5.21 42.72
C ASP A 349 -26.11 4.21 43.45
#